data_AF-A0A813EL52-F1
#
_entry.id   AF-A0A813EL52-F1
#
_cell.length_a   1.000
_cell.length_b   1.000
_cell.length_c   1.000
_cell.angle_alpha   90.00
_cell.angle_beta   90.00
_cell.angle_gamma   90.00
#
_symmetry.space_group_name_H-M   'P 1'
#
loop_
_entity.id
_entity.type
_entity.pdbx_description
1 polymer ?
#
loop_
_entity_poly.entity_id
_entity_poly.type
_entity_poly.pdbx_seq_one_letter_code
_entity_poly.pdbx_strand_id
1 'polypeptide(L)'
;MLLFEEMLKSIGYKDSTLVQEMKLGFRVTGWATKSNVFNPGFRAPQLDVEELRSRSQSIRQLLEHKVKSSGDQALDEEIWKQTLEEEKCGWLDGPFTEQEMSAFFASDNWLANRRFGILQNEVLRLIDDYTETLVNATFGARDKVKLPTADETAMIAKVLLSSVDEFGNVSVQLASGVILSGKIHPLSWTSQCEGQS
;
A
#
# COMPACT_ATOMS: atom_id res chain seq x y z
N MET A 1 -5.87 -16.49 5.70
CA MET A 1 -5.89 -16.16 4.25
C MET A 1 -5.98 -17.38 3.31
N LEU A 2 -6.42 -18.56 3.76
CA LEU A 2 -6.41 -19.78 2.92
C LEU A 2 -7.43 -19.73 1.77
N LEU A 3 -8.62 -19.17 2.02
CA LEU A 3 -9.65 -19.01 0.99
C LEU A 3 -9.16 -18.18 -0.20
N PHE A 4 -8.52 -17.03 0.09
CA PHE A 4 -8.01 -16.15 -0.95
C PHE A 4 -6.92 -16.82 -1.79
N GLU A 5 -6.05 -17.61 -1.16
CA GLU A 5 -5.04 -18.42 -1.85
C GLU A 5 -5.67 -19.42 -2.83
N GLU A 6 -6.71 -20.13 -2.39
CA GLU A 6 -7.42 -21.10 -3.22
C GLU A 6 -8.15 -20.41 -4.39
N MET A 7 -8.74 -19.24 -4.16
CA MET A 7 -9.37 -18.44 -5.21
C MET A 7 -8.36 -18.00 -6.29
N LEU A 8 -7.15 -17.56 -5.89
CA LEU A 8 -6.12 -17.17 -6.85
C LEU A 8 -5.61 -18.38 -7.65
N LYS A 9 -5.48 -19.54 -7.01
CA LYS A 9 -5.10 -20.80 -7.68
C LYS A 9 -6.16 -21.24 -8.68
N SER A 10 -7.44 -21.18 -8.33
CA SER A 10 -8.54 -21.66 -9.19
C SER A 10 -8.67 -20.85 -10.47
N ILE A 11 -8.34 -19.55 -10.44
CA ILE A 11 -8.34 -18.68 -11.64
C ILE A 11 -6.99 -18.66 -12.38
N GLY A 12 -5.98 -19.41 -11.92
CA GLY A 12 -4.64 -19.40 -12.50
C GLY A 12 -3.95 -18.04 -12.42
N TYR A 13 -4.14 -17.31 -11.31
CA TYR A 13 -3.51 -16.00 -11.11
C TYR A 13 -1.99 -16.11 -11.16
N LYS A 14 -1.35 -15.18 -11.88
CA LYS A 14 0.08 -15.27 -12.24
C LYS A 14 1.04 -14.98 -11.09
N ASP A 15 0.59 -14.21 -10.10
CA ASP A 15 1.41 -13.88 -8.93
C ASP A 15 1.19 -14.92 -7.83
N SER A 16 2.12 -15.85 -7.70
CA SER A 16 2.11 -16.87 -6.66
C SER A 16 2.66 -16.40 -5.32
N THR A 17 3.28 -15.22 -5.24
CA THR A 17 3.92 -14.71 -4.02
C THR A 17 3.02 -13.78 -3.24
N LEU A 18 2.02 -13.16 -3.88
CA LEU A 18 1.09 -12.20 -3.28
C LEU A 18 0.54 -12.63 -1.91
N VAL A 19 0.05 -13.86 -1.78
CA VAL A 19 -0.54 -14.34 -0.52
C VAL A 19 0.49 -14.44 0.59
N GLN A 20 1.73 -14.82 0.26
CA GLN A 20 2.80 -14.87 1.24
C GLN A 20 3.26 -13.47 1.63
N GLU A 21 3.33 -12.54 0.68
CA GLU A 21 3.65 -11.14 0.96
C GLU A 21 2.56 -10.46 1.79
N MET A 22 1.29 -10.79 1.60
CA MET A 22 0.21 -10.30 2.47
C MET A 22 0.30 -10.86 3.90
N LYS A 23 0.85 -12.06 4.08
CA LYS A 23 1.07 -12.66 5.42
C LYS A 23 2.32 -12.10 6.11
N LEU A 24 3.41 -11.92 5.37
CA LEU A 24 4.73 -11.54 5.89
C LEU A 24 4.96 -10.03 5.88
N GLY A 25 4.17 -9.28 5.11
CA GLY A 25 4.43 -7.89 4.77
C GLY A 25 5.19 -7.74 3.46
N PHE A 26 5.02 -6.57 2.83
CA PHE A 26 5.73 -6.19 1.62
C PHE A 26 7.10 -5.59 1.95
N ARG A 27 8.07 -5.81 1.08
CA ARG A 27 9.41 -5.21 1.24
C ARG A 27 9.35 -3.71 1.03
N VAL A 28 9.91 -2.96 1.97
CA VAL A 28 10.09 -1.50 1.89
C VAL A 28 11.49 -1.09 1.44
N THR A 29 12.44 -2.04 1.40
CA THR A 29 13.80 -1.85 0.93
C THR A 29 14.22 -2.97 -0.03
N GLY A 30 15.23 -2.71 -0.85
CA GLY A 30 15.72 -3.64 -1.85
C GLY A 30 14.74 -3.83 -3.01
N TRP A 31 14.84 -4.96 -3.69
CA TRP A 31 13.98 -5.28 -4.83
C TRP A 31 12.61 -5.79 -4.37
N ALA A 32 11.55 -5.16 -4.88
CA ALA A 32 10.20 -5.69 -4.82
C ALA A 32 10.11 -7.04 -5.54
N THR A 33 9.26 -7.92 -5.00
CA THR A 33 8.94 -9.19 -5.66
C THR A 33 8.23 -8.91 -6.98
N LYS A 34 8.58 -9.70 -8.00
CA LYS A 34 7.98 -9.56 -9.32
C LYS A 34 6.66 -10.32 -9.37
N SER A 35 5.56 -9.59 -9.57
CA SER A 35 4.20 -10.16 -9.63
C SER A 35 3.95 -10.95 -10.91
N ASN A 36 4.60 -10.58 -12.03
CA ASN A 36 4.29 -11.05 -13.39
C ASN A 36 2.84 -10.76 -13.84
N VAL A 37 2.10 -9.92 -13.11
CA VAL A 37 0.75 -9.48 -13.43
C VAL A 37 0.80 -8.10 -14.11
N PHE A 38 1.69 -7.23 -13.65
CA PHE A 38 1.87 -5.91 -14.21
C PHE A 38 2.83 -5.92 -15.41
N ASN A 39 2.75 -4.84 -16.21
CA ASN A 39 3.68 -4.64 -17.30
C ASN A 39 5.12 -4.52 -16.76
N PRO A 40 6.14 -5.01 -17.50
CA PRO A 40 7.53 -4.80 -17.12
C PRO A 40 7.81 -3.31 -16.90
N GLY A 41 8.34 -3.00 -15.72
CA GLY A 41 8.83 -1.68 -15.33
C GLY A 41 10.27 -1.81 -14.87
N PHE A 42 11.06 -0.76 -14.94
CA PHE A 42 12.36 -0.78 -14.30
C PHE A 42 12.58 0.51 -13.54
N ARG A 43 12.58 0.39 -12.21
CA ARG A 43 13.02 1.42 -11.27
C ARG A 43 14.14 0.80 -10.46
N ALA A 44 15.38 1.17 -10.78
CA ALA A 44 16.52 0.76 -9.99
C ALA A 44 16.52 1.46 -8.63
N PRO A 45 16.95 0.77 -7.55
CA PRO A 45 17.28 1.45 -6.31
C PRO A 45 18.45 2.42 -6.57
N GLN A 46 18.40 3.59 -5.95
CA GLN A 46 19.44 4.61 -6.04
C GLN A 46 20.55 4.39 -5.00
N LEU A 47 20.27 3.62 -3.95
CA LEU A 47 21.17 3.33 -2.85
C LEU A 47 21.08 1.83 -2.51
N ASP A 48 22.21 1.21 -2.21
CA ASP A 48 22.21 -0.17 -1.74
C ASP A 48 21.77 -0.30 -0.27
N VAL A 49 21.16 -1.42 0.11
CA VAL A 49 20.62 -1.59 1.47
C VAL A 49 21.75 -1.66 2.50
N GLU A 50 22.85 -2.33 2.17
CA GLU A 50 24.03 -2.44 3.01
C GLU A 50 24.73 -1.09 3.14
N GLU A 51 24.79 -0.31 2.05
CA GLU A 51 25.31 1.05 2.07
C GLU A 51 24.48 1.96 2.98
N LEU A 52 23.15 1.90 2.90
CA LEU A 52 22.26 2.62 3.82
C LEU A 52 22.51 2.21 5.28
N ARG A 53 22.61 0.91 5.54
CA ARG A 53 22.86 0.37 6.88
C ARG A 53 24.19 0.86 7.45
N SER A 54 25.24 0.95 6.62
CA SER A 54 26.55 1.47 7.04
C SER A 54 26.53 2.96 7.42
N ARG A 55 25.60 3.74 6.85
CA ARG A 55 25.44 5.18 7.09
C ARG A 55 24.45 5.50 8.20
N SER A 56 23.82 4.49 8.78
CA SER A 56 22.62 4.71 9.57
C SER A 56 22.89 5.53 10.84
N GLN A 57 24.01 5.31 11.51
CA GLN A 57 24.42 6.08 12.68
C GLN A 57 24.61 7.58 12.34
N SER A 58 25.30 7.90 11.24
CA SER A 58 25.47 9.28 10.79
C SER A 58 24.15 9.92 10.40
N ILE A 59 23.25 9.17 9.76
CA ILE A 59 21.89 9.66 9.42
C ILE A 59 21.11 9.98 10.70
N ARG A 60 21.17 9.12 11.73
CA ARG A 60 20.49 9.37 13.02
C ARG A 60 21.02 10.62 13.72
N GLN A 61 22.34 10.82 13.75
CA GLN A 61 22.95 12.03 14.32
C GLN A 61 22.47 13.30 13.61
N LEU A 62 22.35 13.26 12.28
CA LEU A 62 21.80 14.38 11.51
C LEU A 62 20.30 14.60 11.77
N LEU A 63 19.54 13.52 11.98
CA LEU A 63 18.12 13.57 12.29
C LEU A 63 17.84 14.22 13.64
N GLU A 64 18.68 14.00 14.65
CA GLU A 64 18.51 14.60 15.98
C GLU A 64 18.37 16.14 15.90
N HIS A 65 19.16 16.78 15.04
CA HIS A 65 19.07 18.23 14.80
C HIS A 65 17.82 18.68 14.01
N LYS A 66 17.11 17.74 13.39
CA LYS A 66 15.92 17.98 12.58
C LYS A 66 14.62 17.61 13.28
N VAL A 67 14.68 16.83 14.36
CA VAL A 67 13.54 16.60 15.26
C VAL A 67 13.30 17.89 16.05
N LYS A 68 12.52 18.79 15.45
CA LYS A 68 12.10 20.06 16.02
C LYS A 68 10.63 20.29 15.70
N SER A 69 10.01 21.22 16.43
CA SER A 69 8.63 21.64 16.20
C SER A 69 8.38 21.98 14.72
N SER A 70 7.20 21.63 14.22
CA SER A 70 6.76 21.99 12.88
C SER A 70 6.50 23.50 12.73
N GLY A 71 6.49 24.25 13.83
CA GLY A 71 6.07 25.66 13.88
C GLY A 71 4.58 25.84 14.15
N ASP A 72 3.81 24.75 14.21
CA ASP A 72 2.42 24.71 14.62
C ASP A 72 2.28 23.83 15.86
N GLN A 73 2.12 24.47 17.02
CA GLN A 73 2.02 23.78 18.31
C GLN A 73 0.80 22.85 18.37
N ALA A 74 -0.34 23.24 17.81
CA ALA A 74 -1.55 22.42 17.85
C ALA A 74 -1.37 21.14 17.01
N LEU A 75 -0.70 21.27 15.86
CA LEU A 75 -0.33 20.13 15.03
C LEU A 75 0.65 19.19 15.75
N ASP A 76 1.70 19.74 16.35
CA ASP A 76 2.71 18.95 17.07
C ASP A 76 2.10 18.19 18.25
N GLU A 77 1.20 18.84 19.02
CA GLU A 77 0.47 18.22 20.13
C GLU A 77 -0.45 17.09 19.66
N GLU A 78 -1.19 17.29 18.55
CA GLU A 78 -2.09 16.28 18.02
C GLU A 78 -1.32 15.08 17.42
N ILE A 79 -0.17 15.31 16.76
CA ILE A 79 0.72 14.22 16.29
C ILE A 79 1.18 13.37 17.47
N TRP A 80 1.63 14.02 18.55
CA TRP A 80 2.11 13.33 19.74
C TRP A 80 1.00 12.52 20.41
N LYS A 81 -0.19 13.14 20.57
CA LYS A 81 -1.37 12.49 21.14
C LYS A 81 -1.77 11.24 20.35
N GLN A 82 -1.90 11.33 19.02
CA GLN A 82 -2.26 10.16 18.20
C GLN A 82 -1.18 9.07 18.23
N THR A 83 0.10 9.44 18.30
CA THR A 83 1.20 8.47 18.46
C THR A 83 1.08 7.69 19.78
N LEU A 84 0.71 8.35 20.87
CA LEU A 84 0.45 7.68 22.16
C LEU A 84 -0.86 6.86 22.14
N GLU A 85 -1.83 7.21 21.32
CA GLU A 85 -3.03 6.39 21.11
C GLU A 85 -2.70 5.09 20.36
N GLU A 86 -1.83 5.15 19.33
CA GLU A 86 -1.33 3.97 18.62
C GLU A 86 -0.56 3.01 19.55
N GLU A 87 0.26 3.55 20.47
CA GLU A 87 0.94 2.77 21.52
C GLU A 87 -0.07 2.08 22.45
N LYS A 88 -1.08 2.80 22.95
CA LYS A 88 -2.14 2.21 23.79
C LYS A 88 -2.95 1.13 23.07
N CYS A 89 -3.11 1.23 21.75
CA CYS A 89 -3.74 0.21 20.92
C CYS A 89 -2.83 -1.00 20.65
N GLY A 90 -1.58 -0.98 21.10
CA GLY A 90 -0.58 -2.01 20.86
C GLY A 90 -0.08 -2.03 19.41
N TRP A 91 -0.18 -0.92 18.69
CA TRP A 91 0.35 -0.79 17.32
C TRP A 91 1.79 -0.32 17.30
N LEU A 92 2.24 0.32 18.38
CA LEU A 92 3.62 0.75 18.59
C LEU A 92 4.09 0.28 19.97
N ASP A 93 5.40 0.09 20.09
CA ASP A 93 6.07 -0.14 21.36
C ASP A 93 6.97 1.06 21.67
N GLY A 94 7.18 1.34 22.96
CA GLY A 94 8.06 2.39 23.44
C GLY A 94 7.35 3.35 24.40
N PRO A 95 7.88 4.58 24.59
CA PRO A 95 9.06 5.16 23.95
C PRO A 95 10.36 4.44 24.34
N PHE A 96 11.29 4.31 23.39
CA PHE A 96 12.62 3.73 23.62
C PHE A 96 13.72 4.78 23.51
N THR A 97 14.78 4.58 24.28
CA THR A 97 16.05 5.31 24.17
C THR A 97 16.93 4.74 23.04
N GLU A 98 17.92 5.51 22.58
CA GLU A 98 18.87 5.03 21.57
C GLU A 98 19.61 3.76 22.03
N GLN A 99 19.99 3.70 23.32
CA GLN A 99 20.68 2.54 23.88
C GLN A 99 19.80 1.28 23.88
N GLU A 100 18.52 1.41 24.20
CA GLU A 100 17.56 0.29 24.17
C GLU A 100 17.39 -0.24 22.74
N MET A 101 17.32 0.64 21.75
CA MET A 101 17.21 0.24 20.34
C MET A 101 18.48 -0.45 19.84
N SER A 102 19.67 0.09 20.16
CA SER A 102 20.95 -0.56 19.82
C SER A 102 21.10 -1.92 20.49
N ALA A 103 20.65 -2.05 21.74
CA ALA A 103 20.62 -3.33 22.44
C ALA A 103 19.63 -4.33 21.81
N PHE A 104 18.43 -3.87 21.45
CA PHE A 104 17.40 -4.70 20.81
C PHE A 104 17.87 -5.28 19.47
N PHE A 105 18.54 -4.45 18.64
CA PHE A 105 19.09 -4.90 17.36
C PHE A 105 20.49 -5.53 17.48
N ALA A 106 21.08 -5.57 18.67
CA ALA A 106 22.47 -5.97 18.92
C ALA A 106 23.47 -5.29 17.96
N SER A 107 23.21 -4.03 17.61
CA SER A 107 23.96 -3.28 16.61
C SER A 107 23.61 -1.79 16.69
N ASP A 108 24.57 -0.91 16.38
CA ASP A 108 24.30 0.51 16.14
C ASP A 108 23.80 0.79 14.71
N ASN A 109 23.66 -0.23 13.87
CA ASN A 109 23.30 -0.07 12.45
C ASN A 109 21.78 -0.16 12.20
N TRP A 110 20.98 0.60 12.93
CA TRP A 110 19.54 0.76 12.73
C TRP A 110 19.17 2.19 12.31
N LEU A 111 17.91 2.45 11.93
CA LEU A 111 17.43 3.78 11.54
C LEU A 111 16.20 4.15 12.36
N ALA A 112 16.08 5.42 12.70
CA ALA A 112 14.81 6.03 13.10
C ALA A 112 14.29 6.87 11.93
N ASN A 113 12.98 6.87 11.73
CA ASN A 113 12.33 7.78 10.79
C ASN A 113 11.56 8.82 11.60
N ARG A 114 11.70 10.10 11.25
CA ARG A 114 10.93 11.14 11.89
C ARG A 114 9.47 11.03 11.46
N ARG A 115 8.57 11.06 12.44
CA ARG A 115 7.14 11.11 12.19
C ARG A 115 6.69 12.55 11.98
N PHE A 116 5.81 12.78 11.02
CA PHE A 116 5.20 14.08 10.77
C PHE A 116 3.73 13.94 10.38
N GLY A 117 2.97 15.01 10.59
CA GLY A 117 1.56 15.06 10.27
C GLY A 117 1.33 15.75 8.92
N ILE A 118 0.39 15.20 8.13
CA ILE A 118 -0.18 15.89 6.96
C ILE A 118 -1.68 16.03 7.20
N LEU A 119 -2.19 17.26 7.14
CA LEU A 119 -3.63 17.51 7.09
C LEU A 119 -4.12 17.27 5.66
N GLN A 120 -4.89 16.19 5.48
CA GLN A 120 -5.58 15.89 4.24
C GLN A 120 -7.07 16.16 4.44
N ASN A 121 -7.54 17.27 3.88
CA ASN A 121 -8.82 17.88 4.23
C ASN A 121 -8.84 18.22 5.74
N GLU A 122 -9.67 17.52 6.52
CA GLU A 122 -9.81 17.71 7.97
C GLU A 122 -9.24 16.53 8.78
N VAL A 123 -8.62 15.56 8.13
CA VAL A 123 -8.06 14.37 8.78
C VAL A 123 -6.54 14.48 8.83
N LEU A 124 -5.99 14.48 10.04
CA LEU A 124 -4.56 14.35 10.25
C LEU A 124 -4.11 12.92 9.92
N ARG A 125 -3.08 12.80 9.08
CA ARG A 125 -2.39 11.53 8.78
C ARG A 125 -0.99 11.59 9.37
N LEU A 126 -0.67 10.63 10.24
CA LEU A 126 0.69 10.41 10.69
C LEU A 126 1.49 9.67 9.61
N ILE A 127 2.66 10.19 9.27
CA ILE A 127 3.55 9.63 8.24
C ILE A 127 4.96 9.51 8.80
N ASP A 128 5.60 8.36 8.59
CA ASP A 128 7.02 8.18 8.87
C ASP A 128 7.84 8.58 7.64
N ASP A 129 8.75 9.56 7.77
CA ASP A 129 9.50 10.11 6.65
C ASP A 129 10.67 9.22 6.21
N TYR A 130 10.36 8.25 5.35
CA TYR A 130 11.33 7.32 4.76
C TYR A 130 12.17 7.96 3.65
N THR A 131 11.85 9.20 3.27
CA THR A 131 12.64 9.96 2.28
C THR A 131 13.84 10.60 2.96
N GLU A 132 13.61 11.20 4.14
CA GLU A 132 14.66 11.86 4.92
C GLU A 132 15.81 10.92 5.34
N THR A 133 15.49 9.65 5.59
CA THR A 133 16.46 8.60 5.93
C THR A 133 17.00 7.83 4.73
N LEU A 134 16.61 8.20 3.50
CA LEU A 134 16.98 7.51 2.27
C LEU A 134 16.50 6.05 2.17
N VAL A 135 15.61 5.59 3.05
CA VAL A 135 15.01 4.24 2.96
C VAL A 135 14.33 4.06 1.60
N ASN A 136 13.56 5.07 1.15
CA ASN A 136 12.92 5.09 -0.16
C ASN A 136 13.91 4.99 -1.34
N ALA A 137 15.15 5.44 -1.16
CA ALA A 137 16.19 5.36 -2.20
C ALA A 137 16.70 3.92 -2.39
N THR A 138 16.50 3.04 -1.41
CA THR A 138 16.91 1.63 -1.49
C THR A 138 15.87 0.72 -2.15
N PHE A 139 14.68 1.24 -2.43
CA PHE A 139 13.61 0.47 -3.04
C PHE A 139 13.75 0.43 -4.56
N GLY A 140 13.72 -0.78 -5.12
CA GLY A 140 13.71 -1.04 -6.55
C GLY A 140 12.49 -1.88 -6.97
N ALA A 141 11.99 -1.67 -8.18
CA ALA A 141 10.86 -2.42 -8.72
C ALA A 141 11.07 -2.83 -10.18
N ARG A 142 10.57 -4.02 -10.52
CA ARG A 142 10.59 -4.59 -11.88
C ARG A 142 9.22 -4.61 -12.58
N ASP A 143 8.22 -4.11 -11.87
CA ASP A 143 6.85 -4.03 -12.32
C ASP A 143 6.45 -2.55 -12.45
N LYS A 144 5.72 -2.22 -13.51
CA LYS A 144 5.09 -0.91 -13.71
C LYS A 144 3.59 -1.05 -13.52
N VAL A 145 3.11 -0.59 -12.38
CA VAL A 145 1.67 -0.44 -12.14
C VAL A 145 1.17 0.73 -12.98
N LYS A 146 0.28 0.46 -13.95
CA LYS A 146 -0.49 1.48 -14.65
C LYS A 146 -1.88 1.48 -14.03
N LEU A 147 -2.24 2.56 -13.35
CA LEU A 147 -3.61 2.76 -12.90
C LEU A 147 -4.50 3.08 -14.11
N PRO A 148 -5.70 2.47 -14.20
CA PRO A 148 -6.69 2.87 -15.19
C PRO A 148 -7.03 4.36 -15.04
N THR A 149 -7.17 5.04 -16.16
CA THR A 149 -7.69 6.42 -16.20
C THR A 149 -9.19 6.44 -15.89
N ALA A 150 -9.74 7.63 -15.61
CA ALA A 150 -11.18 7.81 -15.43
C ALA A 150 -11.97 7.34 -16.67
N ASP A 151 -11.47 7.65 -17.88
CA ASP A 151 -12.11 7.23 -19.13
C ASP A 151 -12.04 5.71 -19.34
N GLU A 152 -10.88 5.08 -19.08
CA GLU A 152 -10.74 3.62 -19.13
C GLU A 152 -11.71 2.94 -18.13
N THR A 153 -11.87 3.52 -16.93
CA THR A 153 -12.78 3.02 -15.88
C THR A 153 -14.25 3.18 -16.29
N ALA A 154 -14.64 4.35 -16.80
CA ALA A 154 -15.99 4.61 -17.29
C ALA A 154 -16.35 3.70 -18.47
N MET A 155 -15.40 3.42 -19.36
CA MET A 155 -15.60 2.50 -20.47
C MET A 155 -15.83 1.06 -19.99
N ILE A 156 -15.04 0.57 -19.03
CA ILE A 156 -15.26 -0.76 -18.42
C ILE A 156 -16.66 -0.84 -17.80
N ALA A 157 -17.06 0.18 -17.03
CA ALA A 157 -18.40 0.23 -16.43
C ALA A 157 -19.50 0.21 -17.49
N LYS A 158 -19.36 1.02 -18.55
CA LYS A 158 -20.30 1.04 -19.68
C LYS A 158 -20.41 -0.33 -20.36
N VAL A 159 -19.29 -0.98 -20.65
CA VAL A 159 -19.27 -2.32 -21.27
C VAL A 159 -20.01 -3.33 -20.40
N LEU A 160 -19.73 -3.35 -19.09
CA LEU A 160 -20.41 -4.25 -18.16
C LEU A 160 -21.91 -3.99 -18.12
N LEU A 161 -22.35 -2.72 -18.05
CA LEU A 161 -23.77 -2.35 -18.05
C LEU A 161 -24.47 -2.69 -19.37
N SER A 162 -23.82 -2.48 -20.51
CA SER A 162 -24.37 -2.81 -21.83
C SER A 162 -24.34 -4.30 -22.15
N SER A 163 -23.60 -5.10 -21.37
CA SER A 163 -23.53 -6.55 -21.56
C SER A 163 -24.73 -7.27 -20.95
N VAL A 164 -25.61 -6.56 -20.24
CA VAL A 164 -26.79 -7.11 -19.56
C VAL A 164 -28.05 -6.72 -20.32
N ASP A 165 -28.88 -7.70 -20.66
CA ASP A 165 -30.20 -7.44 -21.24
C ASP A 165 -31.27 -7.16 -20.17
N GLU A 166 -32.48 -6.78 -20.61
CA GLU A 166 -33.62 -6.50 -19.72
C GLU A 166 -34.09 -7.70 -18.88
N PHE A 167 -33.63 -8.92 -19.22
CA PHE A 167 -33.96 -10.17 -18.52
C PHE A 167 -32.83 -10.64 -17.60
N GLY A 168 -31.77 -9.84 -17.44
CA GLY A 168 -30.61 -10.15 -16.60
C GLY A 168 -29.68 -11.19 -17.21
N ASN A 169 -29.75 -11.45 -18.51
CA ASN A 169 -28.77 -12.26 -19.20
C ASN A 169 -27.55 -11.40 -19.55
N VAL A 170 -26.36 -11.93 -19.31
CA VAL A 170 -25.09 -11.28 -19.61
C VAL A 170 -24.51 -11.92 -20.87
N SER A 171 -24.02 -11.11 -21.81
CA SER A 171 -23.27 -11.57 -22.99
C SER A 171 -22.06 -10.69 -23.23
N VAL A 172 -20.87 -11.28 -23.22
CA VAL A 172 -19.59 -10.58 -23.43
C VAL A 172 -18.82 -11.27 -24.54
N GLN A 173 -18.48 -10.52 -25.60
CA GLN A 173 -17.57 -10.99 -26.64
C GLN A 173 -16.12 -10.72 -26.25
N LEU A 174 -15.31 -11.77 -26.19
CA LEU A 174 -13.88 -11.68 -25.96
C LEU A 174 -13.14 -11.23 -27.24
N ALA A 175 -11.90 -10.75 -27.08
CA ALA A 175 -11.03 -10.39 -28.21
C ALA A 175 -10.76 -11.57 -29.18
N SER A 176 -10.89 -12.81 -28.71
CA SER A 176 -10.82 -14.01 -29.54
C SER A 176 -12.04 -14.23 -30.43
N GLY A 177 -13.10 -13.43 -30.28
CA GLY A 177 -14.40 -13.60 -30.93
C GLY A 177 -15.36 -14.53 -30.19
N VAL A 178 -14.89 -15.24 -29.16
CA VAL A 178 -15.71 -16.10 -28.31
C VAL A 178 -16.71 -15.26 -27.53
N ILE A 179 -17.98 -15.68 -27.53
CA ILE A 179 -19.03 -15.05 -26.72
C ILE A 179 -19.21 -15.89 -25.45
N LEU A 180 -19.04 -15.24 -24.30
CA LEU A 180 -19.40 -15.79 -23.01
C LEU A 180 -20.77 -15.27 -22.63
N SER A 181 -21.70 -16.18 -22.30
CA SER A 181 -23.03 -15.82 -21.86
C SER A 181 -23.39 -16.49 -20.53
N GLY A 182 -24.26 -15.83 -19.77
CA GLY A 182 -24.72 -16.31 -18.47
C GLY A 182 -25.90 -15.50 -17.97
N LYS A 183 -26.32 -15.74 -16.73
CA LYS A 183 -27.37 -14.97 -16.07
C LYS A 183 -26.83 -14.34 -14.81
N ILE A 184 -27.21 -13.10 -14.53
CA ILE A 184 -26.86 -12.43 -13.27
C ILE A 184 -27.44 -13.25 -12.12
N HIS A 185 -26.66 -13.38 -11.05
CA HIS A 185 -27.08 -14.09 -9.86
C HIS A 185 -28.37 -13.43 -9.29
N PRO A 186 -29.43 -14.20 -8.98
CA PRO A 186 -30.76 -13.64 -8.65
C PRO A 186 -30.82 -12.67 -7.46
N LEU A 187 -29.81 -12.69 -6.57
CA LEU A 187 -29.72 -11.82 -5.38
C LEU A 187 -28.77 -10.63 -5.57
N SER A 188 -28.25 -10.43 -6.77
CA SER A 188 -27.34 -9.33 -7.08
C SER A 188 -28.08 -8.33 -7.96
N TRP A 189 -28.43 -7.16 -7.38
CA TRP A 189 -29.19 -6.07 -7.98
C TRP A 189 -30.70 -6.30 -8.18
N THR A 190 -31.47 -6.24 -7.09
CA THR A 190 -32.87 -5.81 -7.17
C THR A 190 -32.92 -4.29 -7.06
N SER A 191 -33.17 -3.61 -8.16
CA SER A 191 -33.59 -2.21 -8.18
C SER A 191 -34.98 -2.09 -7.56
N GLN A 192 -35.07 -2.09 -6.22
CA GLN A 192 -36.19 -1.48 -5.53
C GLN A 192 -35.90 0.02 -5.38
N CYS A 193 -35.95 0.74 -6.50
CA CYS A 193 -36.30 2.15 -6.48
C CYS A 193 -37.80 2.22 -6.80
N GLU A 194 -38.63 1.87 -5.83
CA GLU A 194 -40.03 2.26 -5.88
C GLU A 194 -40.09 3.76 -5.59
N GLY A 195 -40.29 4.53 -6.66
CA GLY A 195 -40.72 5.92 -6.52
C GLY A 195 -42.08 5.93 -5.82
N GLN A 196 -42.10 6.37 -4.56
CA GLN A 196 -43.34 6.80 -3.93
C GLN A 196 -43.61 8.24 -4.37
N SER A 197 -44.72 8.39 -5.09
CA SER A 197 -45.34 9.66 -5.46
C SER A 197 -46.08 10.27 -4.27
#